data_AF-A0AAV1M8A1-F1
#
_entry.id   AF-A0AAV1M8A1-F1
#
_cell.length_a   1.000
_cell.length_b   1.000
_cell.length_c   1.000
_cell.angle_alpha   90.00
_cell.angle_beta   90.00
_cell.angle_gamma   90.00
#
_symmetry.space_group_name_H-M   'P 1'
#
loop_
_entity.id
_entity.type
_entity.pdbx_description
1 polymer ?
#
loop_
_entity_poly.entity_id
_entity_poly.type
_entity_poly.pdbx_seq_one_letter_code
_entity_poly.pdbx_strand_id
1 'polypeptide(L)'
;MEPQPSTWRDKSTDFTSPKKKRPKVTSFSVNEKNMVINTYKYVKETWPNDKYPYRKEMAQKAVSILGIGVASVYRIIKDYKGHGEIFSPVTTKPRPTFSDKIDDFNKSAIRKKLNAFFIKGELPTVKNVLSYINEDDTRPNIKRTTFQKILKHFKFKYIKRQRNNALIDRDDIVMWRRKYLHKIKKYREENRRIFYMDETWVNAGQSFVFKLHLCAESS
;
A
#
# COMPACT_ATOMS: atom_id res chain seq x y z
N MET A 1 24.29 -68.71 -12.59
CA MET A 1 23.45 -67.75 -11.85
C MET A 1 23.65 -66.40 -12.51
N GLU A 2 22.81 -66.06 -13.48
CA GLU A 2 22.92 -64.78 -14.20
C GLU A 2 22.09 -63.70 -13.49
N PRO A 3 22.61 -62.47 -13.33
CA PRO A 3 21.85 -61.40 -12.70
C PRO A 3 20.80 -60.84 -13.68
N GLN A 4 19.57 -60.70 -13.21
CA GLN A 4 18.47 -60.13 -14.00
C GLN A 4 18.67 -58.62 -14.21
N PRO A 5 18.30 -58.05 -15.38
CA PRO A 5 18.47 -56.63 -15.67
C PRO A 5 17.48 -55.76 -14.85
N SER A 6 17.98 -54.66 -14.28
CA SER A 6 17.18 -53.69 -13.57
C SER A 6 16.19 -53.00 -14.53
N THR A 7 14.90 -53.24 -14.34
CA THR A 7 13.84 -52.54 -15.07
C THR A 7 13.63 -51.15 -14.46
N TRP A 8 14.39 -50.15 -14.94
CA TRP A 8 13.98 -48.76 -14.74
C TRP A 8 12.70 -48.54 -15.54
N ARG A 9 11.55 -48.50 -14.87
CA ARG A 9 10.30 -48.02 -15.49
C ARG A 9 10.53 -46.57 -15.89
N ASP A 10 10.79 -46.34 -17.17
CA ASP A 10 10.68 -45.01 -17.76
C ASP A 10 9.23 -44.57 -17.61
N LYS A 11 8.97 -43.66 -16.67
CA LYS A 11 7.67 -42.99 -16.58
C LYS A 11 7.65 -41.99 -17.73
N SER A 12 7.35 -42.47 -18.94
CA SER A 12 7.00 -41.61 -20.06
C SER A 12 5.71 -40.88 -19.67
N THR A 13 5.86 -39.72 -19.03
CA THR A 13 4.73 -38.82 -18.79
C THR A 13 4.30 -38.33 -20.17
N ASP A 14 3.32 -39.01 -20.73
CA ASP A 14 2.71 -38.64 -22.00
C ASP A 14 2.37 -37.15 -21.98
N PHE A 15 2.99 -36.39 -22.89
CA PHE A 15 2.81 -34.95 -23.07
C PHE A 15 1.41 -34.58 -23.63
N THR A 16 0.41 -35.43 -23.41
CA THR A 16 -0.97 -35.36 -23.95
C THR A 16 -1.84 -34.34 -23.21
N SER A 17 -1.25 -33.38 -22.50
CA SER A 17 -1.98 -32.30 -21.85
C SER A 17 -2.50 -31.30 -22.89
N PRO A 18 -3.77 -30.86 -22.80
CA PRO A 18 -4.31 -29.82 -23.67
C PRO A 18 -3.47 -28.53 -23.60
N LYS A 19 -3.41 -27.80 -24.73
CA LYS A 19 -2.70 -26.52 -24.81
C LYS A 19 -3.23 -25.55 -23.76
N LYS A 20 -2.36 -25.15 -22.84
CA LYS A 20 -2.70 -24.19 -21.79
C LYS A 20 -2.91 -22.81 -22.42
N LYS A 21 -4.07 -22.20 -22.16
CA LYS A 21 -4.36 -20.83 -22.57
C LYS A 21 -3.67 -19.85 -21.64
N ARG A 22 -3.21 -18.72 -22.19
CA ARG A 22 -2.62 -17.63 -21.40
C ARG A 22 -3.66 -17.05 -20.42
N PRO A 23 -3.30 -16.76 -19.16
CA PRO A 23 -4.18 -16.08 -18.21
C PRO A 23 -4.47 -14.64 -18.69
N LYS A 24 -5.70 -14.16 -18.43
CA LYS A 24 -6.21 -12.88 -18.96
C LYS A 24 -5.59 -11.62 -18.36
N VAL A 25 -4.73 -11.72 -17.35
CA VAL A 25 -4.43 -10.62 -16.42
C VAL A 25 -3.22 -9.77 -16.83
N THR A 26 -2.33 -10.28 -17.68
CA THR A 26 -1.03 -9.63 -17.94
C THR A 26 -0.90 -9.07 -19.36
N SER A 27 -0.24 -7.93 -19.50
CA SER A 27 0.20 -7.39 -20.80
C SER A 27 1.24 -8.32 -21.46
N PHE A 28 1.38 -8.27 -22.79
CA PHE A 28 2.42 -9.04 -23.49
C PHE A 28 3.80 -8.42 -23.29
N SER A 29 4.76 -9.21 -22.81
CA SER A 29 6.18 -8.88 -22.80
C SER A 29 6.73 -8.74 -24.23
N VAL A 30 7.83 -8.01 -24.40
CA VAL A 30 8.54 -7.89 -25.68
C VAL A 30 8.89 -9.27 -26.24
N ASN A 31 9.38 -10.18 -25.39
CA ASN A 31 9.71 -11.54 -25.81
C ASN A 31 8.48 -12.34 -26.27
N GLU A 32 7.36 -12.21 -25.57
CA GLU A 32 6.11 -12.87 -25.97
C GLU A 32 5.61 -12.37 -27.33
N LYS A 33 5.70 -11.05 -27.58
CA LYS A 33 5.36 -10.46 -28.89
C LYS A 33 6.32 -10.97 -29.98
N ASN A 34 7.62 -11.07 -29.69
CA ASN A 34 8.62 -11.65 -30.61
C ASN A 34 8.28 -13.10 -30.97
N MET A 35 7.94 -13.93 -29.99
CA MET A 35 7.52 -15.31 -30.24
C MET A 35 6.30 -15.36 -31.17
N VAL A 36 5.30 -14.50 -30.96
CA VAL A 36 4.12 -14.43 -31.84
C VAL A 36 4.51 -14.10 -33.28
N ILE A 37 5.42 -13.14 -33.48
CA ILE A 37 5.86 -12.72 -34.81
C ILE A 37 6.70 -13.81 -35.48
N ASN A 38 7.62 -14.43 -34.76
CA ASN A 38 8.47 -15.50 -35.29
C ASN A 38 7.62 -16.71 -35.71
N THR A 39 6.65 -17.11 -34.89
CA THR A 39 5.71 -18.17 -35.26
C THR A 39 4.87 -17.78 -36.48
N TYR A 40 4.41 -16.53 -36.57
CA TYR A 40 3.66 -16.07 -37.74
C TYR A 40 4.51 -16.05 -39.02
N LYS A 41 5.79 -15.64 -38.93
CA LYS A 41 6.76 -15.71 -40.04
C LYS A 41 6.96 -17.15 -40.52
N TYR A 42 7.21 -18.07 -39.59
CA TYR A 42 7.34 -19.50 -39.89
C TYR A 42 6.07 -20.07 -40.53
N VAL A 43 4.90 -19.76 -39.99
CA VAL A 43 3.62 -20.19 -40.57
C VAL A 43 3.45 -19.62 -41.97
N LYS A 44 3.90 -18.38 -42.23
CA LYS A 44 3.82 -17.75 -43.55
C LYS A 44 4.75 -18.40 -44.57
N GLU A 45 5.95 -18.78 -44.17
CA GLU A 45 6.92 -19.46 -45.04
C GLU A 45 6.48 -20.89 -45.39
N THR A 46 5.93 -21.61 -44.41
CA THR A 46 5.46 -23.00 -44.58
C THR A 46 4.05 -23.10 -45.16
N TRP A 47 3.43 -21.98 -45.54
CA TRP A 47 2.05 -21.97 -46.03
C TRP A 47 1.99 -22.22 -47.54
N PRO A 48 1.27 -23.25 -48.00
CA PRO A 48 1.05 -23.45 -49.43
C PRO A 48 0.06 -22.39 -49.94
N ASN A 49 0.60 -21.33 -50.56
CA ASN A 49 -0.19 -20.21 -51.10
C ASN A 49 -1.19 -20.66 -52.18
N ASP A 50 -0.88 -21.73 -52.91
CA ASP A 50 -1.73 -22.25 -54.00
C ASP A 50 -2.99 -22.94 -53.49
N LYS A 51 -2.98 -23.49 -52.27
CA LYS A 51 -4.09 -24.28 -51.72
C LYS A 51 -5.00 -23.48 -50.77
N TYR A 52 -4.47 -22.45 -50.10
CA TYR A 52 -5.22 -21.67 -49.12
C TYR A 52 -4.86 -20.17 -49.20
N PRO A 53 -5.62 -19.35 -49.93
CA PRO A 53 -5.27 -17.94 -50.15
C PRO A 53 -5.57 -17.02 -48.95
N TYR A 54 -6.29 -17.50 -47.93
CA TYR A 54 -6.81 -16.66 -46.85
C TYR A 54 -5.79 -16.42 -45.72
N ARG A 55 -5.34 -15.16 -45.58
CA ARG A 55 -4.48 -14.69 -44.48
C ARG A 55 -5.04 -14.93 -43.07
N LYS A 56 -6.35 -15.13 -42.95
CA LYS A 56 -7.02 -15.40 -41.66
C LYS A 56 -6.64 -16.77 -41.11
N GLU A 57 -6.50 -17.77 -41.97
CA GLU A 57 -6.19 -19.16 -41.58
C GLU A 57 -4.76 -19.29 -41.08
N MET A 58 -3.83 -18.51 -41.66
CA MET A 58 -2.45 -18.41 -41.17
C MET A 58 -2.39 -17.89 -39.73
N ALA A 59 -3.16 -16.84 -39.42
CA ALA A 59 -3.24 -16.28 -38.08
C ALA A 59 -3.89 -17.28 -37.10
N GLN A 60 -4.89 -18.03 -37.55
CA GLN A 60 -5.51 -19.11 -36.75
C GLN A 60 -4.52 -20.25 -36.48
N LYS A 61 -3.67 -20.63 -37.44
CA LYS A 61 -2.63 -21.65 -37.23
C LYS A 61 -1.60 -21.18 -36.20
N ALA A 62 -1.16 -19.92 -36.27
CA ALA A 62 -0.28 -19.33 -35.26
C ALA A 62 -0.93 -19.28 -33.86
N VAL A 63 -2.22 -18.96 -33.79
CA VAL A 63 -3.03 -18.99 -32.56
C VAL A 63 -3.09 -20.40 -31.97
N SER A 64 -3.33 -21.40 -32.82
CA SER A 64 -3.37 -22.81 -32.40
C SER A 64 -2.03 -23.28 -31.87
N ILE A 65 -0.90 -22.81 -32.43
CA ILE A 65 0.44 -23.14 -31.94
C ILE A 65 0.70 -22.50 -30.57
N LEU A 66 0.40 -21.22 -30.41
CA LEU A 66 0.81 -20.44 -29.23
C LEU A 66 -0.22 -20.42 -28.07
N GLY A 67 -1.48 -20.78 -28.33
CA GLY A 67 -2.54 -20.73 -27.31
C GLY A 67 -2.96 -19.31 -26.89
N ILE A 68 -2.85 -18.35 -27.83
CA ILE A 68 -3.15 -16.91 -27.60
C ILE A 68 -4.45 -16.51 -28.32
N GLY A 69 -5.18 -15.52 -27.80
CA GLY A 69 -6.37 -15.00 -28.47
C GLY A 69 -6.08 -14.38 -29.84
N VAL A 70 -6.94 -14.69 -30.82
CA VAL A 70 -6.84 -14.22 -32.22
C VAL A 70 -6.67 -12.69 -32.32
N ALA A 71 -7.45 -11.93 -31.56
CA ALA A 71 -7.37 -10.47 -31.53
C ALA A 71 -6.00 -9.94 -31.10
N SER A 72 -5.34 -10.62 -30.15
CA SER A 72 -4.01 -10.22 -29.67
C SER A 72 -2.95 -10.44 -30.74
N VAL A 73 -3.02 -11.56 -31.48
CA VAL A 73 -2.11 -11.85 -32.59
C VAL A 73 -2.26 -10.80 -33.69
N TYR A 74 -3.49 -10.45 -34.07
CA TYR A 74 -3.74 -9.38 -35.04
C TYR A 74 -3.19 -8.03 -34.58
N ARG A 75 -3.40 -7.67 -33.32
CA ARG A 75 -2.86 -6.41 -32.76
C ARG A 75 -1.34 -6.39 -32.83
N ILE A 76 -0.67 -7.46 -32.39
CA ILE A 76 0.80 -7.56 -32.42
C ILE A 76 1.34 -7.48 -33.85
N ILE A 77 0.71 -8.17 -34.81
CA ILE A 77 1.12 -8.12 -36.21
C ILE A 77 0.91 -6.74 -36.81
N LYS A 78 -0.21 -6.07 -36.47
CA LYS A 78 -0.49 -4.70 -36.92
C LYS A 78 0.56 -3.73 -36.38
N ASP A 79 0.86 -3.80 -35.09
CA ASP A 79 1.87 -2.96 -34.44
C ASP A 79 3.25 -3.17 -35.07
N TYR A 80 3.64 -4.44 -35.31
CA TYR A 80 4.91 -4.80 -35.95
C TYR A 80 5.02 -4.30 -37.40
N LYS A 81 3.94 -4.41 -38.20
CA LYS A 81 3.93 -3.91 -39.58
C LYS A 81 4.00 -2.38 -39.66
N GLY A 82 3.44 -1.69 -38.66
CA GLY A 82 3.46 -0.22 -38.61
C GLY A 82 4.81 0.35 -38.20
N HIS A 83 5.49 -0.28 -37.25
CA HIS A 83 6.71 0.27 -36.65
C HIS A 83 8.01 -0.47 -37.01
N GLY A 84 7.95 -1.68 -37.56
CA GLY A 84 9.13 -2.50 -37.85
C GLY A 84 9.80 -3.14 -36.62
N GLU A 85 9.54 -2.60 -35.43
CA GLU A 85 10.09 -3.07 -34.15
C GLU A 85 8.99 -3.32 -33.10
N ILE A 86 9.35 -4.07 -32.05
CA ILE A 86 8.46 -4.40 -30.95
C ILE A 86 8.80 -3.55 -29.74
N PHE A 87 7.83 -2.75 -29.30
CA PHE A 87 7.95 -1.98 -28.06
C PHE A 87 7.36 -2.71 -26.86
N SER A 88 7.97 -2.46 -25.70
CA SER A 88 7.38 -2.81 -24.40
C SER A 88 6.02 -2.11 -24.26
N PRO A 89 5.01 -2.73 -23.63
CA PRO A 89 3.79 -2.02 -23.29
C PRO A 89 4.13 -0.71 -22.57
N VAL A 90 3.61 0.40 -23.09
CA VAL A 90 3.78 1.72 -22.45
C VAL A 90 3.16 1.63 -21.07
N THR A 91 3.97 1.65 -20.03
CA THR A 91 3.48 1.77 -18.67
C THR A 91 2.94 3.19 -18.52
N THR A 92 1.64 3.31 -18.25
CA THR A 92 1.10 4.61 -17.85
C THR A 92 1.78 4.99 -16.54
N LYS A 93 2.37 6.19 -16.51
CA LYS A 93 3.03 6.69 -15.29
C LYS A 93 2.05 6.55 -14.11
N PRO A 94 2.50 6.03 -12.96
CA PRO A 94 1.63 5.93 -11.80
C PRO A 94 1.09 7.31 -11.46
N ARG A 95 -0.19 7.38 -11.10
CA ARG A 95 -0.81 8.64 -10.71
C ARG A 95 -0.07 9.21 -9.49
N PRO A 96 0.40 10.48 -9.53
CA PRO A 96 1.15 11.06 -8.42
C PRO A 96 0.30 11.02 -7.16
N THR A 97 0.92 10.55 -6.09
CA THR A 97 0.28 10.41 -4.79
C THR A 97 0.12 11.78 -4.13
N PHE A 98 -0.57 11.80 -3.00
CA PHE A 98 -0.65 13.01 -2.21
C PHE A 98 0.75 13.47 -1.70
N SER A 99 1.64 12.52 -1.40
CA SER A 99 3.00 12.84 -0.89
C SER A 99 3.86 13.57 -1.93
N ASP A 100 3.69 13.24 -3.22
CA ASP A 100 4.45 13.85 -4.32
C ASP A 100 3.96 15.27 -4.64
N LYS A 101 2.73 15.62 -4.21
CA LYS A 101 2.12 16.92 -4.47
C LYS A 101 2.46 17.98 -3.43
N ILE A 102 2.85 17.56 -2.23
CA ILE A 102 3.18 18.47 -1.14
C ILE A 102 4.63 18.25 -0.74
N ASP A 103 5.40 19.31 -0.88
CA ASP A 103 6.79 19.35 -0.47
C ASP A 103 6.96 19.14 1.05
N ASP A 104 8.10 18.59 1.44
CA ASP A 104 8.41 18.29 2.84
C ASP A 104 8.50 19.55 3.71
N PHE A 105 8.90 20.68 3.13
CA PHE A 105 8.84 21.97 3.82
C PHE A 105 7.41 22.30 4.26
N ASN A 106 6.46 22.19 3.33
CA ASN A 106 5.03 22.42 3.61
C ASN A 106 4.50 21.43 4.64
N LYS A 107 4.90 20.15 4.58
CA LYS A 107 4.53 19.15 5.60
C LYS A 107 5.04 19.56 6.99
N SER A 108 6.32 19.92 7.11
CA SER A 108 6.91 20.36 8.38
C SER A 108 6.17 21.57 8.94
N ALA A 109 5.84 22.51 8.07
CA ALA A 109 5.20 23.75 8.43
C ALA A 109 3.74 23.54 8.89
N ILE A 110 3.01 22.59 8.30
CA ILE A 110 1.68 22.14 8.77
C ILE A 110 1.79 21.47 10.14
N ARG A 111 2.79 20.60 10.32
CA ARG A 111 3.03 19.91 11.60
C ARG A 111 3.32 20.92 12.72
N LYS A 112 4.12 21.95 12.45
CA LYS A 112 4.39 23.04 13.41
C LYS A 112 3.11 23.77 13.82
N LYS A 113 2.26 24.11 12.85
CA LYS A 113 0.97 24.78 13.10
C LYS A 113 0.02 23.89 13.92
N LEU A 114 -0.07 22.60 13.60
CA LEU A 114 -0.81 21.63 14.41
C LEU A 114 -0.32 21.59 15.86
N ASN A 115 1.00 21.46 16.07
CA ASN A 115 1.61 21.45 17.39
C ASN A 115 1.34 22.74 18.18
N ALA A 116 1.25 23.88 17.51
CA ALA A 116 0.88 25.14 18.16
C ALA A 116 -0.53 25.10 18.77
N PHE A 117 -1.51 24.44 18.14
CA PHE A 117 -2.84 24.27 18.73
C PHE A 117 -2.79 23.41 20.00
N PHE A 118 -1.99 22.34 19.98
CA PHE A 118 -1.80 21.49 21.16
C PHE A 118 -1.15 22.27 22.32
N ILE A 119 -0.17 23.13 22.03
CA ILE A 119 0.47 23.98 23.05
C ILE A 119 -0.51 25.02 23.61
N LYS A 120 -1.40 25.57 22.79
CA LYS A 120 -2.46 26.48 23.23
C LYS A 120 -3.57 25.80 24.04
N GLY A 121 -3.58 24.47 24.14
CA GLY A 121 -4.66 23.71 24.78
C GLY A 121 -5.97 23.70 23.98
N GLU A 122 -5.93 24.10 22.71
CA GLU A 122 -7.10 24.08 21.81
C GLU A 122 -7.15 22.76 21.06
N LEU A 123 -8.33 22.16 20.95
CA LEU A 123 -8.54 20.93 20.19
C LEU A 123 -8.40 21.20 18.67
N PRO A 124 -7.35 20.69 18.01
CA PRO A 124 -7.16 20.94 16.58
C PRO A 124 -8.22 20.19 15.78
N THR A 125 -9.24 20.91 15.33
CA THR A 125 -10.27 20.39 14.44
C THR A 125 -9.83 20.59 12.99
N VAL A 126 -10.14 19.62 12.12
CA VAL A 126 -9.78 19.68 10.69
C VAL A 126 -10.17 20.99 10.02
N LYS A 127 -11.34 21.55 10.36
CA LYS A 127 -11.80 22.85 9.81
C LYS A 127 -10.93 24.00 10.32
N ASN A 128 -10.71 24.09 11.63
CA ASN A 128 -9.97 25.18 12.29
C ASN A 128 -8.51 25.21 11.86
N VAL A 129 -7.86 24.05 11.77
CA VAL A 129 -6.47 23.99 11.34
C VAL A 129 -6.35 24.34 9.86
N LEU A 130 -7.33 23.92 9.04
CA LEU A 130 -7.33 24.22 7.62
C LEU A 130 -7.56 25.71 7.34
N SER A 131 -8.46 26.38 8.07
CA SER A 131 -8.63 27.83 7.94
C SER A 131 -7.33 28.55 8.31
N TYR A 132 -6.72 28.17 9.43
CA TYR A 132 -5.46 28.79 9.87
C TYR A 132 -4.26 28.54 8.96
N ILE A 133 -4.25 27.44 8.20
CA ILE A 133 -3.23 27.19 7.17
C ILE A 133 -3.51 28.00 5.91
N ASN A 134 -4.77 28.14 5.53
CA ASN A 134 -5.18 28.85 4.32
C ASN A 134 -5.18 30.38 4.49
N GLU A 135 -5.19 30.90 5.72
CA GLU A 135 -5.00 32.31 6.06
C GLU A 135 -3.55 32.78 5.84
N ASP A 136 -2.57 31.88 5.89
CA ASP A 136 -1.17 32.21 5.58
C ASP A 136 -0.98 32.23 4.04
N ASP A 137 -1.02 33.40 3.40
CA ASP A 137 -0.84 33.58 1.93
C ASP A 137 0.47 33.03 1.36
N THR A 138 1.45 32.74 2.22
CA THR A 138 2.75 32.18 1.85
C THR A 138 2.69 30.71 1.42
N ARG A 139 1.55 30.02 1.59
CA ARG A 139 1.44 28.57 1.37
C ARG A 139 0.34 28.21 0.38
N PRO A 140 0.51 27.11 -0.38
CA PRO A 140 -0.50 26.67 -1.31
C PRO A 140 -1.78 26.26 -0.57
N ASN A 141 -2.93 26.75 -1.02
CA ASN A 141 -4.24 26.40 -0.47
C ASN A 141 -4.47 24.89 -0.54
N ILE A 142 -4.72 24.27 0.61
CA ILE A 142 -4.89 22.84 0.74
C ILE A 142 -6.39 22.49 0.78
N LYS A 143 -6.82 21.53 -0.05
CA LYS A 143 -8.18 21.00 0.03
C LYS A 143 -8.37 20.15 1.28
N ARG A 144 -9.59 20.12 1.84
CA ARG A 144 -9.91 19.34 3.05
C ARG A 144 -9.54 17.85 2.94
N THR A 145 -9.85 17.20 1.81
CA THR A 145 -9.56 15.76 1.60
C THR A 145 -8.07 15.47 1.55
N THR A 146 -7.31 16.38 0.94
CA THR A 146 -5.85 16.40 0.90
C THR A 146 -5.28 16.52 2.32
N PHE A 147 -5.77 17.47 3.10
CA PHE A 147 -5.36 17.67 4.49
C PHE A 147 -5.64 16.46 5.40
N GLN A 148 -6.77 15.79 5.21
CA GLN A 148 -7.06 14.54 5.95
C GLN A 148 -6.04 13.42 5.64
N LYS A 149 -5.54 13.34 4.40
CA LYS A 149 -4.48 12.40 4.03
C LYS A 149 -3.14 12.78 4.68
N ILE A 150 -2.84 14.08 4.79
CA ILE A 150 -1.66 14.60 5.53
C ILE A 150 -1.71 14.15 6.98
N LEU A 151 -2.84 14.34 7.65
CA LEU A 151 -3.00 13.97 9.05
C LEU A 151 -2.78 12.46 9.27
N LYS A 152 -3.29 11.63 8.36
CA LYS A 152 -3.03 10.18 8.37
C LYS A 152 -1.54 9.87 8.18
N HIS A 153 -0.87 10.57 7.28
CA HIS A 153 0.58 10.43 7.06
C HIS A 153 1.40 10.81 8.29
N PHE A 154 0.96 11.83 9.05
CA PHE A 154 1.56 12.21 10.33
C PHE A 154 1.20 11.29 11.50
N LYS A 155 0.47 10.19 11.24
CA LYS A 155 0.00 9.23 12.25
C LYS A 155 -0.91 9.85 13.32
N PHE A 156 -1.56 10.98 13.02
CA PHE A 156 -2.61 11.51 13.89
C PHE A 156 -3.85 10.61 13.85
N LYS A 157 -4.35 10.24 15.03
CA LYS A 157 -5.58 9.45 15.19
C LYS A 157 -6.75 10.37 15.50
N TYR A 158 -7.90 10.08 14.89
CA TYR A 158 -9.16 10.73 15.22
C TYR A 158 -9.76 10.04 16.44
N ILE A 159 -10.00 10.80 17.50
CA ILE A 159 -10.62 10.32 18.73
C ILE A 159 -11.97 11.00 18.88
N LYS A 160 -13.03 10.22 19.18
CA LYS A 160 -14.35 10.77 19.51
C LYS A 160 -14.26 11.46 20.87
N ARG A 161 -14.85 12.65 21.00
CA ARG A 161 -14.88 13.38 22.27
C ARG A 161 -15.60 12.55 23.33
N GLN A 162 -14.95 12.35 24.47
CA GLN A 162 -15.57 11.94 25.74
C GLN A 162 -15.63 13.15 26.67
N ARG A 163 -16.39 13.07 27.77
CA ARG A 163 -16.54 14.19 28.73
C ARG A 163 -15.14 14.71 29.18
N ASN A 164 -14.86 15.94 28.75
CA ASN A 164 -13.94 16.96 29.26
C ASN A 164 -12.41 16.76 29.38
N ASN A 165 -11.78 15.60 29.17
CA ASN A 165 -10.35 15.46 29.56
C ASN A 165 -9.34 15.14 28.44
N ALA A 166 -9.68 15.31 27.17
CA ALA A 166 -8.80 14.79 26.11
C ALA A 166 -7.51 15.62 25.87
N LEU A 167 -7.39 16.85 26.38
CA LEU A 167 -6.33 17.77 25.90
C LEU A 167 -5.96 18.93 26.84
N ILE A 168 -6.02 18.70 28.16
CA ILE A 168 -5.55 19.70 29.12
C ILE A 168 -4.60 19.00 30.07
N ASP A 169 -3.40 18.68 29.59
CA ASP A 169 -2.27 18.60 30.52
C ASP A 169 -1.95 20.06 30.85
N ARG A 170 -2.61 20.53 31.90
CA ARG A 170 -2.48 21.88 32.42
C ARG A 170 -1.03 22.02 32.89
N ASP A 171 -0.31 23.07 32.46
CA ASP A 171 1.13 23.19 32.72
C ASP A 171 1.48 23.07 34.22
N ASP A 172 0.60 23.57 35.08
CA ASP A 172 0.63 23.42 36.53
C ASP A 172 0.56 21.94 36.98
N ILE A 173 -0.33 21.13 36.40
CA ILE A 173 -0.44 19.68 36.69
C ILE A 173 0.83 18.95 36.25
N VAL A 174 1.36 19.27 35.06
CA VAL A 174 2.62 18.69 34.56
C VAL A 174 3.78 19.05 35.50
N MET A 175 3.86 20.31 35.93
CA MET A 175 4.87 20.78 36.88
C MET A 175 4.73 20.10 38.24
N TRP A 176 3.50 19.94 38.76
CA TRP A 176 3.25 19.22 40.01
C TRP A 176 3.68 17.76 39.92
N ARG A 177 3.37 17.08 38.80
CA ARG A 177 3.79 15.70 38.56
C ARG A 177 5.31 15.58 38.50
N ARG A 178 6.00 16.47 37.78
CA ARG A 178 7.48 16.50 37.73
C ARG A 178 8.09 16.71 39.12
N LYS A 179 7.57 17.67 39.89
CA LYS A 179 8.00 17.94 41.26
C LYS A 179 7.78 16.73 42.16
N TYR A 180 6.62 16.09 42.07
CA TYR A 180 6.29 14.88 42.83
C TYR A 180 7.26 13.73 42.50
N LEU A 181 7.50 13.45 41.21
CA LEU A 181 8.41 12.40 40.77
C LEU A 181 9.86 12.66 41.21
N HIS A 182 10.30 13.91 41.20
CA HIS A 182 11.62 14.25 41.71
C HIS A 182 11.73 14.00 43.22
N LYS A 183 10.71 14.40 44.00
CA LYS A 183 10.65 14.15 45.44
C LYS A 183 10.62 12.66 45.77
N ILE A 184 9.78 11.87 45.08
CA ILE A 184 9.67 10.43 45.34
C ILE A 184 10.99 9.71 45.01
N LYS A 185 11.70 10.13 43.97
CA LYS A 185 13.02 9.60 43.62
C LYS A 185 14.04 9.88 44.73
N LYS A 186 14.12 11.13 45.18
CA LYS A 186 14.99 11.54 46.29
C LYS A 186 14.70 10.74 47.58
N TYR A 187 13.44 10.56 47.95
CA TYR A 187 13.09 9.80 49.16
C TYR A 187 13.45 8.31 49.06
N ARG A 188 13.45 7.74 47.85
CA ARG A 188 13.92 6.36 47.63
C ARG A 188 15.43 6.26 47.73
N GLU A 189 16.18 7.24 47.23
CA GLU A 189 17.64 7.32 47.36
C GLU A 189 18.06 7.46 48.84
N GLU A 190 17.28 8.20 49.63
CA GLU A 190 17.46 8.35 51.08
C GLU A 190 16.96 7.14 51.90
N ASN A 191 16.51 6.05 51.26
CA ASN A 191 15.96 4.85 51.91
C ASN A 191 14.81 5.12 52.91
N ARG A 192 13.98 6.14 52.65
CA ARG A 192 12.83 6.47 53.50
C ARG A 192 11.65 5.55 53.17
N ARG A 193 10.94 5.08 54.20
CA ARG A 193 9.69 4.32 54.02
C ARG A 193 8.60 5.25 53.51
N ILE A 194 8.00 4.90 52.36
CA ILE A 194 6.93 5.66 51.72
C ILE A 194 5.63 4.89 51.93
N PHE A 195 4.67 5.51 52.60
CA PHE A 195 3.32 4.97 52.78
C PHE A 195 2.36 5.71 51.85
N TYR A 196 1.53 4.97 51.13
CA TYR A 196 0.46 5.52 50.30
C TYR A 196 -0.86 5.23 51.01
N MET A 197 -1.62 6.28 51.30
CA MET A 197 -2.98 6.17 51.80
C MET A 197 -3.90 6.54 50.64
N ASP A 198 -4.76 5.62 50.19
CA ASP A 198 -5.84 5.94 49.27
C ASP A 198 -7.15 6.10 50.04
N GLU A 199 -7.93 7.10 49.65
CA GLU A 199 -9.31 7.24 50.11
C GLU A 199 -10.20 6.75 48.97
N THR A 200 -10.75 5.55 49.11
CA THR A 200 -11.75 5.00 48.19
C THR A 200 -13.13 5.16 48.79
N TRP A 201 -13.94 6.05 48.21
CA TRP A 201 -15.32 6.26 48.64
C TRP A 201 -16.14 4.97 48.48
N VAL A 202 -16.82 4.55 49.55
CA VAL A 202 -17.50 3.24 49.71
C VAL A 202 -18.63 2.97 48.68
N ASN A 203 -19.06 3.96 47.91
CA ASN A 203 -20.16 3.83 46.93
C ASN A 203 -19.71 3.50 45.49
N ALA A 204 -18.42 3.25 45.23
CA ALA A 204 -17.91 2.96 43.89
C ALA A 204 -18.09 1.48 43.44
N GLY A 205 -18.98 0.71 44.08
CA GLY A 205 -19.17 -0.73 43.84
C GLY A 205 -20.40 -1.15 43.03
N GLN A 206 -21.35 -0.26 42.72
CA GLN A 206 -22.52 -0.59 41.89
C GLN A 206 -22.44 0.01 40.48
N SER A 207 -21.53 -0.54 39.67
CA SER A 207 -21.77 -0.81 38.24
C SER A 207 -20.55 -1.51 37.66
N PHE A 208 -20.55 -2.83 37.72
CA PHE A 208 -19.63 -3.65 36.94
C PHE A 208 -19.92 -3.49 35.45
N VAL A 209 -18.97 -2.97 34.69
CA VAL A 209 -18.74 -3.44 33.32
C VAL A 209 -17.24 -3.64 33.14
N PHE A 210 -16.82 -4.89 33.27
CA PHE A 210 -15.51 -5.34 32.81
C PHE A 210 -15.35 -5.04 31.32
N LYS A 211 -14.21 -4.46 30.92
CA LYS A 211 -13.57 -4.96 29.70
C LYS A 211 -12.06 -4.73 29.71
N LEU A 212 -11.38 -5.84 29.42
CA LEU A 212 -9.93 -5.98 29.40
C LEU A 212 -9.27 -4.89 28.56
N HIS A 213 -8.20 -4.35 29.15
CA HIS A 213 -7.21 -3.52 28.50
C HIS A 213 -6.32 -4.38 27.60
N LEU A 214 -5.59 -3.74 26.69
CA LEU A 214 -4.13 -3.86 26.73
C LEU A 214 -3.45 -2.65 26.05
N CYS A 215 -2.35 -2.26 26.68
CA CYS A 215 -1.53 -1.08 26.49
C CYS A 215 -0.61 -1.16 25.26
N ALA A 216 0.06 -0.04 24.95
CA ALA A 216 1.33 -0.05 24.24
C ALA A 216 2.45 0.37 25.19
N GLU A 217 3.49 -0.45 25.27
CA GLU A 217 4.76 -0.19 25.92
C GLU A 217 5.53 0.93 25.20
N SER A 218 6.26 1.71 25.98
CA SER A 218 7.27 2.64 25.49
C SER A 218 8.56 1.88 25.15
N SER A 219 8.94 1.91 23.88
CA SER A 219 10.31 1.79 23.38
C SER A 219 10.48 2.77 22.22
#